data_AF-A0AA46UQI6-F1
#
_entry.id   AF-A0AA46UQI6-F1
#
_cell.length_a   1.000
_cell.length_b   1.000
_cell.length_c   1.000
_cell.angle_alpha   90.00
_cell.angle_beta   90.00
_cell.angle_gamma   90.00
#
_symmetry.space_group_name_H-M   'P 1'
#
loop_
_entity.id
_entity.type
_entity.pdbx_description
1 polymer ?
#
loop_
_entity_poly.entity_id
_entity_poly.type
_entity_poly.pdbx_seq_one_letter_code
_entity_poly.pdbx_strand_id
1 'polypeptide(L)'
;MFLTYGLNEQGEYVSIDEVDKGKSHLQCPFCKVALIAKKGDVRDHHFSHAGITCQISKVATESTSIPMYDSEEFLNPNELKLIDRVTRYKDVYWWKGRDKAVHDLTLMGILKTEVCRSDSLTAALTKIRDLDSSLVDENLNISVKLSCVLDALSTIGIDVQSEIQSEHKVRFIVNQDYLRLNRSRSGSIANIDEYQRFSILAKHKKIKEEKDGVEYLFLEKVKHLNRCDLYVMSFVANIEGMPERFIKIGKTTRDSQARLSEVVSLLSQKGVIYESKVLLVLKSYGRIEKALHRKYSSYATSLNEYFAMDWDRLDLLLWELGQLKTGAISLP
;
A
#
# COMPACT_ATOMS: atom_id res chain seq x y z
N MET A 1 11.73 8.68 -1.37
CA MET A 1 10.37 9.21 -1.62
C MET A 1 10.30 10.66 -1.12
N PHE A 2 9.47 11.54 -1.69
CA PHE A 2 9.38 12.94 -1.26
C PHE A 2 8.11 13.22 -0.43
N LEU A 3 8.18 14.21 0.46
CA LEU A 3 7.04 14.62 1.28
C LEU A 3 5.96 15.26 0.40
N THR A 4 4.74 14.74 0.44
CA THR A 4 3.61 15.23 -0.38
C THR A 4 2.53 15.96 0.42
N TYR A 5 2.69 16.09 1.74
CA TYR A 5 1.77 16.80 2.62
C TYR A 5 2.50 17.76 3.55
N GLY A 6 1.89 18.91 3.81
CA GLY A 6 2.30 19.86 4.83
C GLY A 6 1.16 20.18 5.79
N LEU A 7 1.47 20.78 6.93
CA LEU A 7 0.48 21.30 7.87
C LEU A 7 0.20 22.78 7.59
N ASN A 8 -1.07 23.18 7.56
CA ASN A 8 -1.45 24.59 7.60
C ASN A 8 -1.38 25.14 9.05
N GLU A 9 -1.73 26.41 9.23
CA GLU A 9 -1.72 27.09 10.54
C GLU A 9 -2.72 26.48 11.53
N GLN A 10 -3.77 25.84 11.02
CA GLN A 10 -4.80 25.14 11.79
C GLN A 10 -4.37 23.72 12.19
N GLY A 11 -3.20 23.26 11.73
CA GLY A 11 -2.70 21.91 11.98
C GLY A 11 -3.33 20.84 11.09
N GLU A 12 -3.99 21.22 10.00
CA GLU A 12 -4.61 20.32 9.03
C GLU A 12 -3.60 19.94 7.93
N TYR A 13 -3.70 18.71 7.45
CA TYR A 13 -2.84 18.23 6.37
C TYR A 13 -3.36 18.73 5.03
N VAL A 14 -2.48 19.36 4.26
CA VAL A 14 -2.74 19.88 2.92
C VAL A 14 -1.84 19.16 1.93
N SER A 15 -2.44 18.62 0.87
CA SER A 15 -1.72 17.90 -0.18
C SER A 15 -0.94 18.88 -1.07
N ILE A 16 0.19 18.43 -1.61
CA ILE A 16 0.93 19.16 -2.63
C ILE A 16 0.05 19.51 -3.83
N ASP A 17 -0.95 18.69 -4.15
CA ASP A 17 -1.85 18.94 -5.27
C ASP A 17 -2.71 20.20 -5.10
N GLU A 18 -2.95 20.61 -3.85
CA GLU A 18 -3.88 21.68 -3.47
C GLU A 18 -3.22 23.06 -3.39
N VAL A 19 -1.89 23.14 -3.47
CA VAL A 19 -1.14 24.40 -3.35
C VAL A 19 -0.48 24.82 -4.64
N ASP A 20 -0.28 26.13 -4.81
CA ASP A 20 0.50 26.68 -5.91
C ASP A 20 2.00 26.39 -5.76
N LYS A 21 2.72 26.51 -6.88
CA LYS A 21 4.17 26.33 -6.92
C LYS A 21 4.87 27.45 -6.14
N GLY A 22 5.90 27.12 -5.39
CA GLY A 22 6.78 28.09 -4.72
C GLY A 22 6.70 28.03 -3.21
N LYS A 23 6.95 29.16 -2.55
CA LYS A 23 6.84 29.26 -1.08
C LYS A 23 5.39 29.02 -0.68
N SER A 24 5.15 28.15 0.29
CA SER A 24 3.83 27.95 0.87
C SER A 24 3.80 28.40 2.33
N HIS A 25 2.60 28.57 2.87
CA HIS A 25 2.37 28.79 4.30
C HIS A 25 2.43 27.48 5.11
N LEU A 26 2.77 26.37 4.45
CA LEU A 26 2.74 25.06 5.07
C LEU A 26 4.04 24.74 5.80
N GLN A 27 3.93 23.93 6.84
CA GLN A 27 5.05 23.46 7.64
C GLN A 27 5.20 21.94 7.55
N CYS A 28 6.42 21.45 7.75
CA CYS A 28 6.67 20.02 7.87
C CYS A 28 5.86 19.45 9.06
N PRO A 29 5.10 18.36 8.89
CA PRO A 29 4.33 17.77 9.99
C PRO A 29 5.18 17.38 11.21
N PHE A 30 6.48 17.12 10.98
CA PHE A 30 7.42 16.60 11.97
C PHE A 30 8.29 17.70 12.59
N CYS A 31 9.11 18.40 11.80
CA CYS A 31 10.05 19.40 12.33
C CYS A 31 9.52 20.83 12.31
N LYS A 32 8.31 21.07 11.79
CA LYS A 32 7.63 22.37 11.70
C LYS A 32 8.35 23.44 10.85
N VAL A 33 9.45 23.10 10.19
CA VAL A 33 10.13 23.99 9.22
C VAL A 33 9.21 24.26 8.02
N ALA A 34 9.21 25.50 7.53
CA ALA A 34 8.43 25.91 6.37
C ALA A 34 8.74 25.07 5.12
N LEU A 35 7.73 24.85 4.29
CA LEU A 35 7.81 24.06 3.07
C LEU A 35 7.75 24.93 1.81
N ILE A 36 8.37 24.42 0.75
CA ILE A 36 8.36 24.99 -0.59
C ILE A 36 7.78 23.93 -1.52
N ALA A 37 6.67 24.24 -2.17
CA ALA A 37 6.00 23.42 -3.16
C ALA A 37 6.81 23.39 -4.48
N LYS A 38 7.37 22.22 -4.80
CA LYS A 38 8.09 21.95 -6.04
C LYS A 38 7.14 21.27 -7.02
N LYS A 39 6.64 22.05 -7.99
CA LYS A 39 5.79 21.59 -9.08
C LYS A 39 6.42 21.89 -10.45
N GLY A 40 6.29 20.95 -11.37
CA GLY A 40 6.73 21.07 -12.76
C GLY A 40 6.25 19.90 -13.60
N ASP A 41 6.58 19.92 -14.89
CA ASP A 41 6.09 18.94 -15.86
C ASP A 41 6.87 17.62 -15.83
N VAL A 42 8.10 17.63 -15.30
CA VAL A 42 9.04 16.52 -15.39
C VAL A 42 9.16 15.71 -14.09
N ARG A 43 9.22 16.39 -12.94
CA ARG A 43 9.44 15.75 -11.64
C ARG A 43 8.13 15.67 -10.87
N ASP A 44 7.97 14.60 -10.10
CA ASP A 44 6.84 14.44 -9.19
C ASP A 44 6.70 15.65 -8.26
N HIS A 45 5.45 16.07 -8.05
CA HIS A 45 5.15 17.21 -7.21
C HIS A 45 5.42 16.84 -5.76
N HIS A 46 6.19 17.68 -5.07
CA HIS A 46 6.53 17.44 -3.67
C HIS A 46 6.85 18.73 -2.90
N PHE A 47 6.89 18.61 -1.58
CA PHE A 47 7.42 19.63 -0.70
C PHE A 47 8.91 19.42 -0.43
N SER A 48 9.63 20.53 -0.45
CA SER A 48 11.01 20.63 0.05
C SER A 48 11.03 21.54 1.28
N HIS A 49 11.91 21.26 2.24
CA HIS A 49 12.09 22.16 3.37
C HIS A 49 12.74 23.46 2.91
N ALA A 50 12.35 24.60 3.49
CA ALA A 50 13.05 25.87 3.37
C ALA A 50 14.35 25.88 4.20
N GLY A 51 15.14 24.79 4.11
CA GLY A 51 16.28 24.50 4.96
C GLY A 51 16.67 23.02 4.88
N ILE A 52 17.29 22.51 5.94
CA ILE A 52 17.71 21.10 6.01
C ILE A 52 16.47 20.19 6.14
N THR A 53 16.36 19.21 5.24
CA THR A 53 15.31 18.18 5.30
C THR A 53 15.51 17.29 6.51
N CYS A 54 14.52 17.22 7.39
CA CYS A 54 14.59 16.38 8.59
C CYS A 54 14.50 14.88 8.24
N GLN A 55 15.23 14.04 9.00
CA GLN A 55 15.24 12.60 8.78
C GLN A 55 13.87 11.94 9.02
N ILE A 56 13.11 12.44 10.00
CA ILE A 56 11.78 11.91 10.35
C ILE A 56 10.85 11.98 9.14
N SER A 57 10.85 13.10 8.40
CA SER A 57 10.03 13.24 7.18
C SER A 57 10.38 12.22 6.10
N LYS A 58 11.66 11.84 5.96
CA LYS A 58 12.09 10.82 4.99
C LYS A 58 11.56 9.44 5.38
N VAL A 59 11.80 9.06 6.64
CA VAL A 59 11.35 7.77 7.20
C VAL A 59 9.82 7.67 7.12
N ALA A 60 9.10 8.72 7.53
CA ALA A 60 7.64 8.75 7.50
C ALA A 60 7.09 8.68 6.07
N THR A 61 7.72 9.35 5.11
CA THR A 61 7.28 9.25 3.70
C THR A 61 7.46 7.83 3.16
N GLU A 62 8.57 7.17 3.49
CA GLU A 62 8.83 5.78 3.07
C GLU A 62 7.90 4.78 3.76
N SER A 63 7.65 4.95 5.07
CA SER A 63 6.76 4.05 5.80
C SER A 63 5.29 4.22 5.40
N THR A 64 4.88 5.44 5.04
CA THR A 64 3.52 5.78 4.61
C THR A 64 3.35 5.79 3.08
N SER A 65 4.20 5.08 2.34
CA SER A 65 4.01 4.89 0.90
C SER A 65 2.68 4.19 0.61
N ILE A 66 1.89 4.74 -0.30
CA ILE A 66 0.62 4.13 -0.71
C ILE A 66 0.91 3.00 -1.73
N PRO A 67 0.55 1.74 -1.41
CA PRO A 67 0.71 0.61 -2.33
C PRO A 67 0.05 0.84 -3.68
N MET A 68 0.72 0.43 -4.75
CA MET A 68 0.32 0.61 -6.14
C MET A 68 0.10 2.07 -6.58
N TYR A 69 0.46 3.05 -5.73
CA TYR A 69 0.50 4.46 -6.08
C TYR A 69 1.93 4.99 -5.98
N ASP A 70 2.47 5.05 -4.77
CA ASP A 70 3.84 5.49 -4.49
C ASP A 70 4.88 4.37 -4.72
N SER A 71 4.51 3.12 -4.45
CA SER A 71 5.37 1.94 -4.64
C SER A 71 4.61 0.77 -5.26
N GLU A 72 5.28 -0.02 -6.11
CA GLU A 72 4.68 -1.23 -6.70
C GLU A 72 4.62 -2.39 -5.70
N GLU A 73 5.62 -2.45 -4.82
CA GLU A 73 5.71 -3.44 -3.77
C GLU A 73 5.50 -2.76 -2.41
N PHE A 74 4.66 -3.37 -1.57
CA PHE A 74 4.36 -2.85 -0.23
C PHE A 74 4.97 -3.70 0.87
N LEU A 75 5.37 -4.93 0.55
CA LEU A 75 6.12 -5.81 1.43
C LEU A 75 7.60 -5.46 1.40
N ASN A 76 8.24 -5.47 2.56
CA ASN A 76 9.68 -5.31 2.67
C ASN A 76 10.43 -6.61 2.31
N PRO A 77 11.75 -6.57 2.11
CA PRO A 77 12.52 -7.74 1.69
C PRO A 77 12.42 -8.96 2.62
N ASN A 78 12.28 -8.77 3.94
CA ASN A 78 12.14 -9.89 4.87
C ASN A 78 10.76 -10.54 4.79
N GLU A 79 9.71 -9.75 4.58
CA GLU A 79 8.34 -10.23 4.37
C GLU A 79 8.24 -11.03 3.06
N LEU A 80 8.78 -10.49 1.96
CA LEU A 80 8.84 -11.20 0.68
C LEU A 80 9.62 -12.52 0.80
N LYS A 81 10.78 -12.48 1.46
CA LYS A 81 11.61 -13.68 1.69
C LYS A 81 10.87 -14.72 2.53
N LEU A 82 10.06 -14.31 3.51
CA LEU A 82 9.26 -15.24 4.31
C LEU A 82 8.15 -15.88 3.47
N ILE A 83 7.39 -15.09 2.70
CA ILE A 83 6.37 -15.62 1.79
C ILE A 83 6.96 -16.61 0.79
N ASP A 84 8.09 -16.27 0.18
CA ASP A 84 8.79 -17.16 -0.74
C ASP A 84 9.20 -18.48 -0.08
N ARG A 85 9.76 -18.42 1.13
CA ARG A 85 10.19 -19.63 1.85
C ARG A 85 9.03 -20.50 2.28
N VAL A 86 7.95 -19.91 2.80
CA VAL A 86 6.75 -20.63 3.24
C VAL A 86 6.04 -21.31 2.06
N THR A 87 6.06 -20.68 0.88
CA THR A 87 5.41 -21.26 -0.31
C THR A 87 6.25 -22.37 -0.97
N ARG A 88 7.58 -22.36 -0.83
CA ARG A 88 8.48 -23.33 -1.47
C ARG A 88 8.92 -24.49 -0.59
N TYR A 89 9.08 -24.25 0.72
CA TYR A 89 9.72 -25.20 1.62
C TYR A 89 8.77 -25.64 2.72
N LYS A 90 8.91 -26.90 3.14
CA LYS A 90 8.18 -27.47 4.27
C LYS A 90 8.59 -26.82 5.60
N ASP A 91 9.89 -26.58 5.76
CA ASP A 91 10.47 -26.01 6.96
C ASP A 91 11.16 -24.68 6.65
N VAL A 92 10.89 -23.67 7.50
CA VAL A 92 11.44 -22.33 7.35
C VAL A 92 12.43 -22.06 8.49
N TYR A 93 13.71 -22.13 8.17
CA TYR A 93 14.79 -21.80 9.11
C TYR A 93 14.78 -20.33 9.51
N TRP A 94 15.32 -20.04 10.69
CA TRP A 94 15.42 -18.69 11.24
C TRP A 94 16.46 -17.82 10.50
N TRP A 95 16.22 -16.51 10.48
CA TRP A 95 17.20 -15.48 10.08
C TRP A 95 16.86 -14.14 10.75
N LYS A 96 17.84 -13.21 10.78
CA LYS A 96 17.63 -11.86 11.29
C LYS A 96 16.50 -11.14 10.55
N GLY A 97 15.45 -10.75 11.27
CA GLY A 97 14.28 -10.05 10.72
C GLY A 97 13.10 -10.96 10.36
N ARG A 98 13.26 -12.29 10.48
CA ARG A 98 12.16 -13.25 10.31
C ARG A 98 10.99 -12.97 11.26
N ASP A 99 11.28 -12.80 12.54
CA ASP A 99 10.22 -12.74 13.55
C ASP A 99 9.37 -11.46 13.40
N LYS A 100 10.02 -10.34 13.05
CA LYS A 100 9.30 -9.11 12.66
C LYS A 100 8.47 -9.34 11.39
N ALA A 101 9.01 -10.03 10.38
CA ALA A 101 8.23 -10.34 9.17
C ALA A 101 7.03 -11.26 9.44
N VAL A 102 7.16 -12.25 10.34
CA VAL A 102 6.04 -13.08 10.79
C VAL A 102 4.98 -12.19 11.42
N HIS A 103 5.38 -11.37 12.39
CA HIS A 103 4.47 -10.45 13.08
C HIS A 103 3.75 -9.50 12.10
N ASP A 104 4.51 -8.78 11.27
CA ASP A 104 3.97 -7.80 10.32
C ASP A 104 3.01 -8.47 9.32
N LEU A 105 3.36 -9.64 8.75
CA LEU A 105 2.49 -10.36 7.82
C LEU A 105 1.24 -10.94 8.50
N THR A 106 1.33 -11.31 9.78
CA THR A 106 0.16 -11.73 10.56
C THR A 106 -0.77 -10.56 10.84
N LEU A 107 -0.26 -9.39 11.24
CA LEU A 107 -1.06 -8.16 11.36
C LEU A 107 -1.77 -7.80 10.06
N MET A 108 -1.07 -7.94 8.93
CA MET A 108 -1.62 -7.71 7.60
C MET A 108 -2.67 -8.74 7.18
N GLY A 109 -2.79 -9.87 7.88
CA GLY A 109 -3.67 -10.98 7.51
C GLY A 109 -3.18 -11.78 6.29
N ILE A 110 -1.91 -11.62 5.92
CA ILE A 110 -1.26 -12.32 4.81
C ILE A 110 -0.71 -13.67 5.28
N LEU A 111 -0.31 -13.78 6.56
CA LEU A 111 0.27 -14.99 7.14
C LEU A 111 -0.54 -15.44 8.37
N LYS A 112 -0.89 -16.72 8.39
CA LYS A 112 -1.40 -17.40 9.58
C LYS A 112 -0.34 -18.32 10.15
N THR A 113 -0.31 -18.43 11.47
CA THR A 113 0.54 -19.36 12.21
C THR A 113 -0.33 -20.46 12.81
N GLU A 114 -0.01 -21.72 12.51
CA GLU A 114 -0.62 -22.88 13.14
C GLU A 114 0.43 -23.60 13.97
N VAL A 115 0.08 -23.94 15.21
CA VAL A 115 0.92 -24.80 16.05
C VAL A 115 0.60 -26.24 15.68
N CYS A 116 1.55 -26.92 15.03
CA CYS A 116 1.49 -28.35 14.79
C CYS A 116 2.13 -29.08 15.97
N ARG A 117 1.41 -30.05 16.51
CA ARG A 117 1.85 -30.97 17.57
C ARG A 117 1.83 -32.38 17.02
N SER A 118 2.63 -33.29 17.58
CA SER A 118 2.48 -34.71 17.26
C SER A 118 1.13 -35.24 17.76
N ASP A 119 0.63 -36.33 17.18
CA ASP A 119 -0.58 -37.00 17.66
C ASP A 119 -0.41 -37.47 19.12
N SER A 120 0.80 -37.92 19.47
CA SER A 120 1.17 -38.35 20.82
C SER A 120 1.10 -37.20 21.84
N LEU A 121 1.68 -36.04 21.52
CA LEU A 121 1.63 -34.86 22.38
C LEU A 121 0.22 -34.30 22.49
N THR A 122 -0.53 -34.27 21.38
CA THR A 122 -1.93 -33.83 21.37
C THR A 122 -2.78 -34.72 22.29
N ALA A 123 -2.60 -36.04 22.21
CA ALA A 123 -3.29 -36.98 23.09
C ALA A 123 -2.87 -36.82 24.57
N ALA A 124 -1.59 -36.58 24.85
CA ALA A 124 -1.10 -36.35 26.21
C ALA A 124 -1.68 -35.07 26.82
N LEU A 125 -1.64 -33.94 26.10
CA LEU A 125 -2.18 -32.66 26.56
C LEU A 125 -3.70 -32.71 26.73
N THR A 126 -4.40 -33.43 25.86
CA THR A 126 -5.85 -33.65 25.99
C THR A 126 -6.17 -34.40 27.28
N LYS A 127 -5.43 -35.47 27.60
CA LYS A 127 -5.59 -36.18 28.86
C LYS A 127 -5.31 -35.31 30.08
N ILE A 128 -4.26 -34.48 30.03
CA ILE A 128 -3.95 -33.54 31.13
C ILE A 128 -5.08 -32.53 31.30
N ARG A 129 -5.62 -31.98 30.21
CA ARG A 129 -6.78 -31.08 30.24
C ARG A 129 -8.01 -31.75 30.83
N ASP A 130 -8.28 -33.00 30.44
CA ASP A 130 -9.44 -33.75 30.92
C ASP A 130 -9.32 -34.10 32.42
N LEU A 131 -8.08 -34.19 32.94
CA LEU A 131 -7.81 -34.29 34.38
C LEU A 131 -8.01 -32.95 35.11
N ASP A 132 -7.48 -31.87 34.55
CA ASP A 132 -7.61 -30.52 35.10
C ASP A 132 -7.50 -29.47 33.99
N SER A 133 -8.63 -28.85 33.66
CA SER A 133 -8.72 -27.81 32.63
C SER A 133 -8.03 -26.50 33.02
N SER A 134 -7.59 -26.35 34.28
CA SER A 134 -6.76 -25.22 34.71
C SER A 134 -5.28 -25.39 34.34
N LEU A 135 -4.85 -26.62 33.98
CA LEU A 135 -3.47 -26.92 33.63
C LEU A 135 -3.19 -26.73 32.13
N VAL A 136 -4.18 -26.94 31.28
CA VAL A 136 -4.10 -26.86 29.81
C VAL A 136 -5.38 -26.21 29.25
N ASP A 137 -5.26 -25.25 28.34
CA ASP A 137 -6.42 -24.54 27.77
C ASP A 137 -7.12 -25.31 26.62
N GLU A 138 -8.18 -24.73 26.07
CA GLU A 138 -8.94 -25.29 24.94
C GLU A 138 -8.10 -25.46 23.66
N ASN A 139 -7.03 -24.68 23.51
CA ASN A 139 -6.08 -24.71 22.38
C ASN A 139 -4.86 -25.60 22.67
N LEU A 140 -4.92 -26.36 23.77
CA LEU A 140 -3.86 -27.24 24.27
C LEU A 140 -2.56 -26.49 24.62
N ASN A 141 -2.66 -25.25 25.07
CA ASN A 141 -1.52 -24.52 25.64
C ASN A 141 -1.39 -24.81 27.13
N ILE A 142 -0.16 -25.04 27.58
CA ILE A 142 0.13 -25.29 29.00
C ILE A 142 0.01 -23.99 29.81
N SER A 143 -0.61 -24.09 30.98
CA SER A 143 -0.70 -22.98 31.94
C SER A 143 0.63 -22.69 32.63
N VAL A 144 0.73 -21.52 33.26
CA VAL A 144 1.88 -21.18 34.13
C VAL A 144 2.07 -22.20 35.25
N LYS A 145 0.97 -22.73 35.82
CA LYS A 145 1.03 -23.74 36.89
C LYS A 145 1.69 -25.01 36.41
N LEU A 146 1.28 -25.52 35.24
CA LEU A 146 1.87 -26.72 34.65
C LEU A 146 3.32 -26.46 34.25
N SER A 147 3.63 -25.29 33.69
CA SER A 147 5.01 -24.89 33.39
C SER A 147 5.91 -24.96 34.63
N CYS A 148 5.49 -24.42 35.78
CA CYS A 148 6.28 -24.49 37.01
C CYS A 148 6.53 -25.92 37.50
N VAL A 149 5.57 -26.83 37.29
CA VAL A 149 5.74 -28.25 37.63
C VAL A 149 6.76 -28.91 36.70
N LEU A 150 6.69 -28.64 35.40
CA LEU A 150 7.66 -29.14 34.41
C LEU A 150 9.07 -28.60 34.68
N ASP A 151 9.18 -27.31 35.04
CA ASP A 151 10.45 -26.70 35.43
C ASP A 151 11.03 -27.39 36.68
N ALA A 152 10.20 -27.76 37.67
CA ALA A 152 10.67 -28.50 38.84
C ALA A 152 11.20 -29.91 38.47
N LEU A 153 10.57 -30.60 37.51
CA LEU A 153 11.03 -31.89 37.01
C LEU A 153 12.37 -31.82 36.26
N SER A 154 12.65 -30.69 35.60
CA SER A 154 13.96 -30.48 34.95
C SER A 154 15.12 -30.53 35.95
N THR A 155 14.88 -30.14 37.20
CA THR A 155 15.89 -30.13 38.29
C THR A 155 16.35 -31.54 38.68
N ILE A 156 15.52 -32.56 38.41
CA ILE A 156 15.85 -33.99 38.65
C ILE A 156 16.23 -34.73 37.36
N GLY A 157 16.53 -33.99 36.28
CA GLY A 157 17.00 -34.54 35.01
C GLY A 157 15.90 -34.97 34.04
N ILE A 158 14.64 -34.61 34.30
CA ILE A 158 13.49 -34.90 33.42
C ILE A 158 13.07 -33.61 32.71
N ASP A 159 13.55 -33.40 31.49
CA ASP A 159 13.28 -32.18 30.71
C ASP A 159 12.13 -32.35 29.71
N VAL A 160 10.93 -32.54 30.26
CA VAL A 160 9.68 -32.65 29.47
C VAL A 160 9.36 -31.34 28.74
N GLN A 161 9.82 -30.20 29.26
CA GLN A 161 9.55 -28.90 28.65
C GLN A 161 10.27 -28.74 27.31
N SER A 162 11.54 -29.13 27.23
CA SER A 162 12.28 -29.18 25.97
C SER A 162 11.68 -30.18 24.98
N GLU A 163 11.20 -31.34 25.45
CA GLU A 163 10.52 -32.33 24.60
C GLU A 163 9.22 -31.75 24.00
N ILE A 164 8.35 -31.14 24.82
CA ILE A 164 7.13 -30.46 24.36
C ILE A 164 7.48 -29.34 23.35
N GLN A 165 8.51 -28.54 23.62
CA GLN A 165 8.96 -27.48 22.72
C GLN A 165 9.49 -28.02 21.38
N SER A 166 10.20 -29.15 21.41
CA SER A 166 10.74 -29.80 20.20
C SER A 166 9.64 -30.34 19.28
N GLU A 167 8.50 -30.69 19.87
CA GLU A 167 7.31 -31.16 19.16
C GLU A 167 6.32 -30.04 18.80
N HIS A 168 6.48 -28.85 19.38
CA HIS A 168 5.78 -27.63 18.97
C HIS A 168 6.40 -27.04 17.71
N LYS A 169 5.90 -27.47 16.54
CA LYS A 169 6.30 -26.89 15.25
C LYS A 169 5.32 -25.82 14.82
N VAL A 170 5.81 -24.59 14.65
CA VAL A 170 5.01 -23.52 14.04
C VAL A 170 5.03 -23.68 12.53
N ARG A 171 3.86 -24.00 11.95
CA ARG A 171 3.63 -23.97 10.51
C ARG A 171 3.10 -22.61 10.11
N PHE A 172 3.62 -22.08 9.02
CA PHE A 172 3.13 -20.85 8.43
C PHE A 172 2.24 -21.17 7.23
N ILE A 173 1.14 -20.46 7.10
CA ILE A 173 0.21 -20.58 5.98
C ILE A 173 -0.01 -19.21 5.38
N VAL A 174 0.29 -19.06 4.09
CA VAL A 174 0.02 -17.83 3.35
C VAL A 174 -1.46 -17.81 2.97
N ASN A 175 -2.10 -16.66 3.16
CA ASN A 175 -3.48 -16.41 2.77
C ASN A 175 -3.65 -16.60 1.25
N GLN A 176 -4.60 -17.45 0.86
CA GLN A 176 -4.88 -17.77 -0.54
C GLN A 176 -5.38 -16.56 -1.33
N ASP A 177 -6.13 -15.64 -0.70
CA ASP A 177 -6.58 -14.41 -1.35
C ASP A 177 -5.39 -13.54 -1.73
N TYR A 178 -4.41 -13.38 -0.83
CA TYR A 178 -3.18 -12.67 -1.15
C TYR A 178 -2.44 -13.33 -2.33
N LEU A 179 -2.30 -14.66 -2.34
CA LEU A 179 -1.64 -15.36 -3.43
C LEU A 179 -2.36 -15.18 -4.77
N ARG A 180 -3.70 -15.27 -4.78
CA ARG A 180 -4.53 -15.02 -5.96
C ARG A 180 -4.32 -13.60 -6.47
N LEU A 181 -4.48 -12.60 -5.61
CA LEU A 181 -4.38 -11.19 -5.96
C LEU A 181 -2.97 -10.82 -6.43
N ASN A 182 -1.93 -11.34 -5.77
CA ASN A 182 -0.55 -11.05 -6.13
C ASN A 182 -0.19 -11.60 -7.52
N ARG A 183 -0.75 -12.76 -7.92
CA ARG A 183 -0.55 -13.30 -9.28
C ARG A 183 -1.26 -12.47 -10.35
N SER A 184 -2.40 -11.87 -10.01
CA SER A 184 -3.23 -11.12 -10.96
C SER A 184 -3.02 -9.60 -10.92
N ARG A 185 -2.12 -9.09 -10.06
CA ARG A 185 -1.94 -7.65 -9.78
C ARG A 185 -1.57 -6.78 -10.99
N SER A 186 -1.07 -7.37 -12.07
CA SER A 186 -0.75 -6.68 -13.34
C SER A 186 -1.72 -7.03 -14.48
N GLY A 187 -2.81 -7.74 -14.17
CA GLY A 187 -3.83 -8.20 -15.12
C GLY A 187 -4.79 -7.08 -15.54
N SER A 188 -6.10 -7.32 -15.42
CA SER A 188 -7.14 -6.32 -15.71
C SER A 188 -7.08 -5.15 -14.73
N ILE A 189 -7.70 -4.01 -15.09
CA ILE A 189 -7.82 -2.87 -14.18
C ILE A 189 -8.59 -3.25 -12.90
N ALA A 190 -9.58 -4.15 -13.00
CA ALA A 190 -10.29 -4.67 -11.83
C ALA A 190 -9.36 -5.44 -10.86
N ASN A 191 -8.40 -6.22 -11.38
CA ASN A 191 -7.43 -6.91 -10.52
C ASN A 191 -6.44 -5.94 -9.87
N ILE A 192 -6.04 -4.88 -10.60
CA ILE A 192 -5.21 -3.80 -10.04
C ILE A 192 -5.96 -3.11 -8.89
N ASP A 193 -7.24 -2.78 -9.08
CA ASP A 193 -8.11 -2.20 -8.06
C ASP A 193 -8.21 -3.09 -6.82
N GLU A 194 -8.51 -4.37 -7.02
CA GLU A 194 -8.68 -5.35 -5.94
C GLU A 194 -7.38 -5.53 -5.13
N TYR A 195 -6.25 -5.70 -5.81
CA TYR A 195 -4.94 -5.82 -5.15
C TYR A 195 -4.53 -4.54 -4.43
N GLN A 196 -4.78 -3.36 -5.03
CA GLN A 196 -4.49 -2.08 -4.38
C GLN A 196 -5.33 -1.90 -3.10
N ARG A 197 -6.62 -2.24 -3.14
CA ARG A 197 -7.50 -2.19 -1.96
C ARG A 197 -7.00 -3.09 -0.85
N PHE A 198 -6.69 -4.34 -1.18
CA PHE A 198 -6.14 -5.31 -0.24
C PHE A 198 -4.85 -4.78 0.40
N SER A 199 -3.91 -4.29 -0.41
CA SER A 199 -2.60 -3.85 0.05
C SER A 199 -2.68 -2.57 0.89
N ILE A 200 -3.56 -1.61 0.57
CA ILE A 200 -3.80 -0.42 1.41
C ILE A 200 -4.35 -0.83 2.78
N LEU A 201 -5.35 -1.74 2.82
CA LEU A 201 -5.93 -2.23 4.07
C LEU A 201 -4.91 -3.01 4.92
N ALA A 202 -4.13 -3.88 4.29
CA ALA A 202 -3.05 -4.61 4.94
C ALA A 202 -2.01 -3.63 5.53
N LYS A 203 -1.53 -2.69 4.71
CA LYS A 203 -0.54 -1.69 5.13
C LYS A 203 -1.04 -0.83 6.29
N HIS A 204 -2.33 -0.44 6.30
CA HIS A 204 -2.92 0.29 7.42
C HIS A 204 -2.84 -0.50 8.73
N LYS A 205 -3.23 -1.78 8.73
CA LYS A 205 -3.14 -2.65 9.93
C LYS A 205 -1.72 -2.71 10.49
N LYS A 206 -0.72 -2.78 9.61
CA LYS A 206 0.68 -2.76 10.02
C LYS A 206 1.08 -1.41 10.64
N ILE A 207 0.81 -0.31 9.95
CA ILE A 207 1.19 1.03 10.40
C ILE A 207 0.52 1.39 11.73
N LYS A 208 -0.74 0.99 11.93
CA LYS A 208 -1.50 1.27 13.16
C LYS A 208 -0.83 0.71 14.41
N GLU A 209 -0.13 -0.42 14.31
CA GLU A 209 0.60 -1.03 15.42
C GLU A 209 2.02 -0.46 15.57
N GLU A 210 2.53 0.29 14.59
CA GLU A 210 3.84 0.93 14.68
C GLU A 210 3.79 2.16 15.61
N LYS A 211 4.74 2.24 16.55
CA LYS A 211 4.80 3.30 17.58
C LYS A 211 5.21 4.68 17.06
N ASP A 212 5.55 4.79 15.78
CA ASP A 212 6.16 6.00 15.19
C ASP A 212 5.13 7.10 14.88
N GLY A 213 3.84 6.87 15.12
CA GLY A 213 2.80 7.90 15.04
C GLY A 213 2.53 8.43 13.62
N VAL A 214 2.96 7.70 12.58
CA VAL A 214 2.82 8.07 11.17
C VAL A 214 1.48 7.65 10.55
N GLU A 215 0.63 6.95 11.29
CA GLU A 215 -0.69 6.49 10.85
C GLU A 215 -1.54 7.64 10.28
N TYR A 216 -1.54 8.79 10.95
CA TYR A 216 -2.35 9.93 10.52
C TYR A 216 -1.96 10.41 9.11
N LEU A 217 -0.67 10.49 8.80
CA LEU A 217 -0.19 10.86 7.46
C LEU A 217 -0.63 9.82 6.41
N PHE A 218 -0.59 8.53 6.74
CA PHE A 218 -1.09 7.48 5.85
C PHE A 218 -2.59 7.62 5.59
N LEU A 219 -3.39 7.86 6.63
CA LEU A 219 -4.83 8.06 6.53
C LEU A 219 -5.17 9.29 5.68
N GLU A 220 -4.49 10.43 5.88
CA GLU A 220 -4.73 11.63 5.09
C GLU A 220 -4.36 11.44 3.62
N LYS A 221 -3.28 10.70 3.33
CA LYS A 221 -2.94 10.29 1.97
C LYS A 221 -4.08 9.52 1.30
N VAL A 222 -4.63 8.52 1.98
CA VAL A 222 -5.74 7.71 1.45
C VAL A 222 -7.01 8.55 1.30
N LYS A 223 -7.33 9.40 2.29
CA LYS A 223 -8.50 10.30 2.23
C LYS A 223 -8.40 11.26 1.05
N HIS A 224 -7.25 11.88 0.81
CA HIS A 224 -7.04 12.77 -0.34
C HIS A 224 -7.25 12.02 -1.66
N LEU A 225 -6.68 10.82 -1.81
CA LEU A 225 -6.88 10.01 -3.01
C LEU A 225 -8.34 9.57 -3.20
N ASN A 226 -9.08 9.35 -2.11
CA ASN A 226 -10.53 9.09 -2.16
C ASN A 226 -11.35 10.33 -2.54
N ARG A 227 -10.87 11.55 -2.25
CA ARG A 227 -11.51 12.81 -2.69
C ARG A 227 -11.19 13.13 -4.15
N CYS A 228 -10.17 12.51 -4.73
CA CYS A 228 -9.79 12.71 -6.11
C CYS A 228 -10.61 11.82 -7.05
N ASP A 229 -11.16 12.42 -8.09
CA ASP A 229 -11.75 11.73 -9.22
C ASP A 229 -10.66 11.38 -10.23
N LEU A 230 -10.72 10.17 -10.80
CA LEU A 230 -9.92 9.81 -11.95
C LEU A 230 -10.63 10.31 -13.21
N TYR A 231 -9.89 10.87 -14.16
CA TYR A 231 -10.41 11.24 -15.46
C TYR A 231 -9.57 10.70 -16.60
N VAL A 232 -10.23 10.53 -17.75
CA VAL A 232 -9.60 10.31 -19.05
C VAL A 232 -10.05 11.44 -19.98
N MET A 233 -9.10 12.16 -20.55
CA MET A 233 -9.36 13.22 -21.53
C MET A 233 -8.70 12.88 -22.86
N SER A 234 -9.35 13.15 -23.99
CA SER A 234 -8.75 13.06 -25.31
C SER A 234 -8.39 14.44 -25.86
N PHE A 235 -7.37 14.45 -26.71
CA PHE A 235 -6.90 15.63 -27.42
C PHE A 235 -6.59 15.29 -28.88
N VAL A 236 -6.93 16.22 -29.77
CA VAL A 236 -6.40 16.30 -31.13
C VAL A 236 -5.66 17.62 -31.23
N ALA A 237 -4.35 17.59 -31.45
CA ALA A 237 -3.52 18.78 -31.40
C ALA A 237 -2.28 18.66 -32.30
N ASN A 238 -1.76 19.80 -32.73
CA ASN A 238 -0.44 19.93 -33.33
C ASN A 238 0.51 20.54 -32.30
N ILE A 239 1.27 19.68 -31.63
CA ILE A 239 2.27 20.02 -30.63
C ILE A 239 3.57 19.34 -31.03
N GLU A 240 4.66 20.08 -31.06
CA GLU A 240 5.97 19.54 -31.44
C GLU A 240 6.38 18.37 -30.52
N GLY A 241 6.78 17.25 -31.11
CA GLY A 241 7.21 16.06 -30.35
C GLY A 241 6.08 15.26 -29.70
N MET A 242 4.82 15.52 -30.08
CA MET A 242 3.64 14.76 -29.66
C MET A 242 2.93 14.15 -30.88
N PRO A 243 2.25 13.01 -30.72
CA PRO A 243 1.33 12.52 -31.75
C PRO A 243 0.16 13.50 -31.94
N GLU A 244 -0.47 13.46 -33.12
CA GLU A 244 -1.67 14.28 -33.40
C GLU A 244 -2.82 13.98 -32.43
N ARG A 245 -2.95 12.71 -32.03
CA ARG A 245 -3.99 12.23 -31.11
C ARG A 245 -3.35 11.58 -29.90
N PHE A 246 -3.82 11.98 -28.72
CA PHE A 246 -3.37 11.41 -27.46
C PHE A 246 -4.43 11.60 -26.38
N ILE A 247 -4.27 10.87 -25.28
CA ILE A 247 -5.10 11.01 -24.10
C ILE A 247 -4.28 11.49 -22.90
N LYS A 248 -4.97 12.02 -21.90
CA LYS A 248 -4.44 12.24 -20.56
C LYS A 248 -5.21 11.36 -19.57
N ILE A 249 -4.49 10.57 -18.79
CA ILE A 249 -5.04 9.87 -17.62
C ILE A 249 -4.57 10.64 -16.40
N GLY A 250 -5.49 11.22 -15.62
CA GLY A 250 -5.11 12.03 -14.48
C GLY A 250 -6.14 11.99 -13.36
N LYS A 251 -5.81 12.63 -12.23
CA LYS A 251 -6.75 12.82 -11.12
C LYS A 251 -7.00 14.29 -10.80
N THR A 252 -8.18 14.59 -10.24
CA THR A 252 -8.56 15.95 -9.85
C THR A 252 -9.49 15.95 -8.64
N THR A 253 -9.34 16.94 -7.76
CA THR A 253 -10.34 17.29 -6.74
C THR A 253 -11.33 18.35 -7.24
N ARG A 254 -11.03 18.99 -8.38
CA ARG A 254 -11.86 20.00 -9.05
C ARG A 254 -12.85 19.35 -10.00
N ASP A 255 -13.85 20.12 -10.44
CA ASP A 255 -14.69 19.73 -11.57
C ASP A 255 -13.85 19.36 -12.81
N SER A 256 -14.25 18.30 -13.51
CA SER A 256 -13.50 17.76 -14.64
C SER A 256 -13.43 18.71 -15.83
N GLN A 257 -14.44 19.58 -16.03
CA GLN A 257 -14.42 20.55 -17.12
C GLN A 257 -13.59 21.79 -16.78
N ALA A 258 -13.62 22.24 -15.53
CA ALA A 258 -12.66 23.23 -15.05
C ALA A 258 -11.22 22.72 -15.25
N ARG A 259 -10.95 21.46 -14.88
CA ARG A 259 -9.65 20.82 -15.11
C ARG A 259 -9.30 20.68 -16.60
N LEU A 260 -10.26 20.34 -17.47
CA LEU A 260 -10.01 20.30 -18.92
C LEU A 260 -9.55 21.68 -19.43
N SER A 261 -10.24 22.74 -19.02
CA SER A 261 -9.92 24.12 -19.41
C SER A 261 -8.51 24.54 -18.98
N GLU A 262 -8.10 24.19 -17.75
CA GLU A 262 -6.73 24.40 -17.27
C GLU A 262 -5.71 23.64 -18.13
N VAL A 263 -5.96 22.36 -18.43
CA VAL A 263 -5.06 21.52 -19.23
C VAL A 263 -4.93 22.06 -20.66
N VAL A 264 -6.04 22.48 -21.27
CA VAL A 264 -6.07 23.11 -22.60
C VAL A 264 -5.24 24.39 -22.58
N SER A 265 -5.44 25.27 -21.59
CA SER A 265 -4.67 26.52 -21.46
C SER A 265 -3.15 26.29 -21.36
N LEU A 266 -2.73 25.23 -20.67
CA LEU A 266 -1.32 24.85 -20.57
C LEU A 266 -0.78 24.27 -21.88
N LEU A 267 -1.53 23.37 -22.53
CA LEU A 267 -1.13 22.76 -23.79
C LEU A 267 -1.09 23.77 -24.94
N SER A 268 -1.96 24.77 -24.94
CA SER A 268 -1.98 25.85 -25.95
C SER A 268 -0.72 26.70 -25.94
N GLN A 269 0.08 26.67 -24.87
CA GLN A 269 1.39 27.34 -24.83
C GLN A 269 2.46 26.59 -25.63
N LYS A 270 2.22 25.31 -25.96
CA LYS A 270 3.15 24.41 -26.66
C LYS A 270 2.72 24.09 -28.10
N GLY A 271 1.50 24.44 -28.50
CA GLY A 271 0.99 24.19 -29.84
C GLY A 271 -0.50 24.47 -29.98
N VAL A 272 -1.09 24.04 -31.09
CA VAL A 272 -2.50 24.30 -31.42
C VAL A 272 -3.34 23.07 -31.06
N ILE A 273 -4.44 23.29 -30.33
CA ILE A 273 -5.39 22.23 -29.95
C ILE A 273 -6.63 22.38 -30.82
N TYR A 274 -6.98 21.32 -31.55
CA TYR A 274 -8.14 21.28 -32.44
C TYR A 274 -9.37 20.72 -31.73
N GLU A 275 -9.19 19.71 -30.88
CA GLU A 275 -10.27 19.07 -30.14
C GLU A 275 -9.79 18.68 -28.74
N SER A 276 -10.67 18.80 -27.76
CA SER A 276 -10.43 18.33 -26.40
C SER A 276 -11.74 17.87 -25.76
N LYS A 277 -11.76 16.70 -25.14
CA LYS A 277 -12.98 16.13 -24.54
C LYS A 277 -12.67 15.33 -23.27
N VAL A 278 -13.55 15.44 -22.26
CA VAL A 278 -13.58 14.49 -21.15
C VAL A 278 -14.30 13.22 -21.62
N LEU A 279 -13.59 12.09 -21.66
CA LEU A 279 -14.13 10.81 -22.08
C LEU A 279 -14.79 10.05 -20.92
N LEU A 280 -14.17 10.11 -19.73
CA LEU A 280 -14.62 9.40 -18.55
C LEU A 280 -14.23 10.16 -17.29
N VAL A 281 -15.10 10.11 -16.28
CA VAL A 281 -14.80 10.52 -14.91
C VAL A 281 -15.27 9.41 -13.97
N LEU A 282 -14.36 8.90 -13.15
CA LEU A 282 -14.65 7.93 -12.10
C LEU A 282 -14.47 8.57 -10.73
N LYS A 283 -15.58 8.67 -9.99
CA LYS A 283 -15.60 9.31 -8.68
C LYS A 283 -14.79 8.54 -7.64
N SER A 284 -13.93 9.23 -6.91
CA SER A 284 -13.11 8.65 -5.84
C SER A 284 -12.12 7.55 -6.29
N TYR A 285 -11.65 7.58 -7.54
CA TYR A 285 -10.66 6.62 -8.07
C TYR A 285 -9.26 7.23 -8.29
N GLY A 286 -8.94 8.40 -7.72
CA GLY A 286 -7.62 9.03 -7.92
C GLY A 286 -6.43 8.11 -7.55
N ARG A 287 -6.62 7.16 -6.62
CA ARG A 287 -5.60 6.17 -6.22
C ARG A 287 -5.12 5.21 -7.31
N ILE A 288 -5.86 4.99 -8.41
CA ILE A 288 -5.41 4.06 -9.48
C ILE A 288 -4.61 4.75 -10.58
N GLU A 289 -4.57 6.09 -10.61
CA GLU A 289 -3.89 6.88 -11.65
C GLU A 289 -2.48 6.36 -11.95
N LYS A 290 -1.60 6.29 -10.93
CA LYS A 290 -0.21 5.86 -11.12
C LYS A 290 -0.10 4.39 -11.52
N ALA A 291 -1.03 3.54 -11.09
CA ALA A 291 -1.08 2.14 -11.54
C ALA A 291 -1.44 2.04 -13.02
N LEU A 292 -2.35 2.88 -13.51
CA LEU A 292 -2.67 2.98 -14.94
C LEU A 292 -1.50 3.53 -15.74
N HIS A 293 -0.80 4.56 -15.23
CA HIS A 293 0.40 5.08 -15.89
C HIS A 293 1.47 4.00 -16.09
N ARG A 294 1.66 3.12 -15.09
CA ARG A 294 2.54 1.95 -15.20
C ARG A 294 2.02 0.92 -16.20
N LYS A 295 0.73 0.58 -16.14
CA LYS A 295 0.09 -0.40 -17.06
C LYS A 295 0.22 0.02 -18.52
N TYR A 296 0.12 1.33 -18.80
CA TYR A 296 0.19 1.89 -20.15
C TYR A 296 1.49 2.63 -20.45
N SER A 297 2.57 2.34 -19.71
CA SER A 297 3.85 3.06 -19.86
C SER A 297 4.47 2.91 -21.26
N SER A 298 4.18 1.81 -21.96
CA SER A 298 4.60 1.60 -23.35
C SER A 298 3.97 2.59 -24.34
N TYR A 299 2.89 3.26 -23.94
CA TYR A 299 2.19 4.28 -24.72
C TYR A 299 2.52 5.70 -24.26
N ALA A 300 3.39 5.87 -23.26
CA ALA A 300 3.70 7.19 -22.72
C ALA A 300 4.35 8.08 -23.79
N THR A 301 3.94 9.36 -23.80
CA THR A 301 4.53 10.38 -24.68
C THR A 301 5.70 11.10 -23.99
N SER A 302 6.25 12.13 -24.66
CA SER A 302 7.27 13.01 -24.09
C SER A 302 6.77 13.84 -22.90
N LEU A 303 5.45 14.03 -22.78
CA LEU A 303 4.81 14.69 -21.65
C LEU A 303 4.30 13.64 -20.66
N ASN A 304 4.65 13.81 -19.38
CA ASN A 304 4.16 12.97 -18.30
C ASN A 304 2.62 12.96 -18.26
N GLU A 305 2.04 11.79 -17.97
CA GLU A 305 0.58 11.58 -17.86
C GLU A 305 -0.19 11.61 -19.20
N TYR A 306 0.51 11.75 -20.34
CA TYR A 306 -0.09 11.69 -21.67
C TYR A 306 0.33 10.43 -22.42
N PHE A 307 -0.64 9.83 -23.13
CA PHE A 307 -0.50 8.52 -23.76
C PHE A 307 -0.97 8.52 -25.22
N ALA A 308 -0.18 7.91 -26.09
CA ALA A 308 -0.45 7.71 -27.51
C ALA A 308 -0.97 6.29 -27.73
N MET A 309 -2.29 6.07 -27.64
CA MET A 309 -2.89 4.75 -27.86
C MET A 309 -3.88 4.78 -29.02
N ASP A 310 -4.01 3.64 -29.71
CA ASP A 310 -5.04 3.43 -30.73
C ASP A 310 -6.45 3.38 -30.11
N TRP A 311 -7.47 3.44 -30.98
CA TRP A 311 -8.87 3.46 -30.54
C TRP A 311 -9.29 2.15 -29.86
N ASP A 312 -8.83 1.00 -30.33
CA ASP A 312 -9.18 -0.29 -29.73
C ASP A 312 -8.66 -0.38 -28.28
N ARG A 313 -7.45 0.13 -28.03
CA ARG A 313 -6.87 0.20 -26.68
C ARG A 313 -7.56 1.23 -25.81
N LEU A 314 -7.95 2.37 -26.36
CA LEU A 314 -8.72 3.39 -25.64
C LEU A 314 -10.09 2.84 -25.25
N ASP A 315 -10.81 2.18 -26.16
CA ASP A 315 -12.11 1.59 -25.90
C ASP A 315 -12.02 0.49 -24.84
N LEU A 316 -10.99 -0.35 -24.90
CA LEU A 316 -10.73 -1.35 -23.85
C LEU A 316 -10.47 -0.69 -22.48
N LEU A 317 -9.65 0.37 -22.42
CA LEU A 317 -9.39 1.13 -21.20
C LEU A 317 -10.70 1.70 -20.63
N LEU A 318 -11.50 2.37 -21.46
CA LEU A 318 -12.76 2.98 -21.04
C LEU A 318 -13.77 1.92 -20.58
N TRP A 319 -13.83 0.78 -21.28
CA TRP A 319 -14.68 -0.34 -20.92
C TRP A 319 -14.27 -0.94 -19.57
N GLU A 320 -12.99 -1.26 -19.36
CA GLU A 320 -12.48 -1.82 -18.09
C GLU A 320 -12.73 -0.85 -16.92
N LEU A 321 -12.48 0.44 -17.11
CA LEU A 321 -12.75 1.47 -16.12
C LEU A 321 -14.26 1.58 -15.81
N GLY A 322 -15.11 1.46 -16.83
CA GLY A 322 -16.57 1.46 -16.68
C GLY A 322 -17.12 0.26 -15.89
N GLN A 323 -16.36 -0.83 -15.73
CA GLN A 323 -16.77 -1.98 -14.92
C GLN A 323 -16.51 -1.82 -13.42
N LEU A 324 -15.79 -0.79 -12.98
CA LEU A 324 -15.41 -0.62 -11.58
C LEU A 324 -16.59 -0.13 -10.73
N LYS A 325 -16.90 -0.84 -9.64
CA LYS A 325 -18.16 -0.65 -8.88
C LYS A 325 -18.07 0.27 -7.66
N THR A 326 -16.90 0.40 -7.03
CA THR A 326 -16.72 1.22 -5.81
C THR A 326 -15.42 2.01 -5.89
N GLY A 327 -15.46 3.33 -5.67
CA GLY A 327 -14.27 4.19 -5.80
C GLY A 327 -13.48 4.32 -4.51
N ALA A 328 -14.13 4.78 -3.45
CA ALA A 328 -13.48 5.05 -2.17
C ALA A 328 -13.02 3.77 -1.45
N ILE A 329 -11.93 3.89 -0.70
CA ILE A 329 -11.49 2.91 0.30
C ILE A 329 -11.86 3.45 1.67
N SER A 330 -12.73 2.74 2.39
CA SER A 330 -13.02 3.06 3.78
C SER A 330 -11.95 2.44 4.68
N LEU A 331 -11.17 3.31 5.33
CA LEU A 331 -10.32 2.93 6.46
C LEU A 331 -11.03 3.33 7.76
N PRO A 332 -10.94 2.52 8.83
CA PRO A 332 -11.58 2.79 10.11
C PRO A 332 -11.05 4.02 10.83
#